data_AF-K6B5T3-F1
#
_entry.id   AF-K6B5T3-F1
#
_cell.length_a   1.000
_cell.length_b   1.000
_cell.length_c   1.000
_cell.angle_alpha   90.00
_cell.angle_beta   90.00
_cell.angle_gamma   90.00
#
_symmetry.space_group_name_H-M   'P 1'
#
loop_
_entity.id
_entity.type
_entity.pdbx_description
1 polymer ?
#
loop_
_entity_poly.entity_id
_entity_poly.type
_entity_poly.pdbx_seq_one_letter_code
_entity_poly.pdbx_strand_id
1 'polypeptide(L)'
;MKKEEITALFGKFESISCEVEGIECWSARELQPLLGYAKWDNFINNVVVKAKEACRNAGENIEDHFPDVGKVIIVGHGAEQQINDILLTRYACYLIAQNGDSRKPQVAFAQTYFAVQTRKAEVIEQRLLDCERLKAREKLSQTEKQLSGILYERGIDNKGFAIIRSKGDQALFNLSTQMLKKRMNVPTNRPIADFLPTISIKAKDLAAEMTNVNVQTKDLYGQSPIEKEHIDNNTAVRDMLLQRGIKPEQLSPDEDIKKVQRRVNKDNEKTLKNK
;
A
#
# COMPACT_ATOMS: atom_id res chain seq x y z
N MET A 1 -29.87 -18.98 -5.49
CA MET A 1 -30.31 -18.21 -4.30
C MET A 1 -31.10 -17.01 -4.77
N LYS A 2 -32.15 -16.63 -4.03
CA LYS A 2 -32.95 -15.43 -4.35
C LYS A 2 -32.21 -14.16 -3.94
N LYS A 3 -32.57 -13.01 -4.53
CA LYS A 3 -31.91 -11.72 -4.27
C LYS A 3 -32.02 -11.29 -2.80
N GLU A 4 -33.16 -11.58 -2.16
CA GLU A 4 -33.37 -11.28 -0.75
C GLU A 4 -32.47 -12.12 0.16
N GLU A 5 -32.27 -13.41 -0.15
CA GLU A 5 -31.40 -14.32 0.59
C GLU A 5 -29.93 -13.89 0.51
N ILE A 6 -29.49 -13.46 -0.68
CA ILE A 6 -28.15 -12.92 -0.91
C ILE A 6 -27.93 -11.66 -0.07
N THR A 7 -28.91 -10.75 -0.05
CA THR A 7 -28.83 -9.50 0.71
C THR A 7 -28.79 -9.76 2.21
N ALA A 8 -29.61 -10.71 2.69
CA ALA A 8 -29.62 -11.11 4.09
C ALA A 8 -28.33 -11.80 4.52
N LEU A 9 -27.75 -12.67 3.69
CA LEU A 9 -26.46 -13.29 3.97
C LEU A 9 -25.34 -12.26 3.96
N PHE A 10 -25.31 -11.36 2.98
CA PHE A 10 -24.35 -10.25 2.94
C PHE A 10 -24.36 -9.46 4.26
N GLY A 11 -25.53 -9.00 4.71
CA GLY A 11 -25.66 -8.26 5.98
C GLY A 11 -25.20 -9.07 7.19
N LYS A 12 -25.41 -10.39 7.20
CA LYS A 12 -24.93 -11.27 8.27
C LYS A 12 -23.41 -11.40 8.30
N PHE A 13 -22.77 -11.55 7.13
CA PHE A 13 -21.30 -11.64 7.05
C PHE A 13 -20.62 -10.34 7.52
N GLU A 14 -21.19 -9.19 7.19
CA GLU A 14 -20.71 -7.89 7.67
C GLU A 14 -20.97 -7.71 9.18
N SER A 15 -22.10 -8.19 9.71
CA SER A 15 -22.44 -7.99 11.13
C SER A 15 -21.61 -8.81 12.12
N ILE A 16 -20.96 -9.89 11.65
CA ILE A 16 -20.13 -10.75 12.48
C ILE A 16 -18.63 -10.43 12.36
N SER A 17 -18.26 -9.40 11.58
CA SER A 17 -16.89 -8.91 11.61
C SER A 17 -16.67 -8.06 12.85
N CYS A 18 -15.48 -8.15 13.42
CA CYS A 18 -15.04 -7.33 14.54
C CYS A 18 -13.61 -6.85 14.30
N GLU A 19 -13.22 -5.77 14.98
CA GLU A 19 -11.85 -5.27 14.93
C GLU A 19 -11.11 -5.69 16.20
N VAL A 20 -9.99 -6.37 16.04
CA VAL A 20 -9.09 -6.77 17.12
C VAL A 20 -7.70 -6.23 16.79
N GLU A 21 -7.19 -5.33 17.64
CA GLU A 21 -5.87 -4.70 17.45
C GLU A 21 -5.67 -4.04 16.08
N GLY A 22 -6.74 -3.47 15.51
CA GLY A 22 -6.70 -2.84 14.18
C GLY A 22 -6.84 -3.82 13.00
N ILE A 23 -7.07 -5.10 13.27
CA ILE A 23 -7.26 -6.15 12.27
C ILE A 23 -8.73 -6.56 12.24
N GLU A 24 -9.33 -6.55 11.05
CA GLU A 24 -10.68 -7.08 10.86
C GLU A 24 -10.67 -8.62 10.92
N CYS A 25 -11.48 -9.15 11.82
CA CYS A 25 -11.51 -10.55 12.20
C CYS A 25 -12.95 -11.10 12.29
N TRP A 26 -13.08 -12.42 12.23
CA TRP A 26 -14.35 -13.14 12.37
C TRP A 26 -14.22 -14.29 13.37
N SER A 27 -15.25 -14.49 14.20
CA SER A 27 -15.37 -15.70 15.01
C SER A 27 -15.70 -16.90 14.12
N ALA A 28 -14.90 -17.97 14.20
CA ALA A 28 -15.19 -19.22 13.49
C ALA A 28 -16.53 -19.83 13.91
N ARG A 29 -16.93 -19.65 15.19
CA ARG A 29 -18.25 -20.05 15.70
C ARG A 29 -19.40 -19.30 15.03
N GLU A 30 -19.21 -18.04 14.67
CA GLU A 30 -20.23 -17.22 13.99
C GLU A 30 -20.22 -17.46 12.48
N LEU A 31 -19.05 -17.74 11.90
CA LEU A 31 -18.90 -18.05 10.49
C LEU A 31 -19.49 -19.43 10.13
N GLN A 32 -19.34 -20.43 11.00
CA GLN A 32 -19.83 -21.80 10.81
C GLN A 32 -21.30 -21.88 10.33
N PRO A 33 -22.29 -21.32 11.06
CA PRO A 33 -23.70 -21.38 10.64
C PRO A 33 -23.97 -20.60 9.36
N LEU A 34 -23.25 -19.50 9.11
CA LEU A 34 -23.38 -18.73 7.88
C LEU A 34 -22.93 -19.52 6.65
N LEU A 35 -21.99 -20.44 6.81
CA LEU A 35 -21.54 -21.37 5.77
C LEU A 35 -22.41 -22.64 5.64
N GLY A 36 -23.47 -22.77 6.44
CA GLY A 36 -24.40 -23.89 6.37
C GLY A 36 -23.86 -25.19 6.97
N TYR A 37 -22.89 -25.12 7.88
CA TYR A 37 -22.45 -26.26 8.69
C TYR A 37 -23.22 -26.29 10.01
N ALA A 38 -23.93 -27.40 10.28
CA ALA A 38 -24.72 -27.54 11.50
C ALA A 38 -23.89 -28.00 12.71
N LYS A 39 -22.90 -28.88 12.48
CA LYS A 39 -22.04 -29.43 13.52
C LYS A 39 -20.66 -28.76 13.49
N TRP A 40 -20.19 -28.31 14.65
CA TRP A 40 -18.88 -27.70 14.80
C TRP A 40 -17.74 -28.63 14.36
N ASP A 41 -17.75 -29.88 14.79
CA ASP A 41 -16.70 -30.84 14.47
C ASP A 41 -16.56 -31.06 12.96
N ASN A 42 -17.68 -31.02 12.23
CA ASN A 42 -17.65 -31.15 10.78
C ASN A 42 -17.01 -29.93 10.12
N PHE A 43 -17.22 -28.73 10.67
CA PHE A 43 -16.64 -27.50 10.16
C PHE A 43 -15.13 -27.43 10.46
N ILE A 44 -14.74 -27.68 11.71
CA ILE A 44 -13.33 -27.64 12.11
C ILE A 44 -12.52 -28.70 11.37
N ASN A 45 -12.91 -29.96 11.49
CA ASN A 45 -12.07 -31.08 11.03
C ASN A 45 -12.03 -31.21 9.50
N ASN A 46 -13.08 -30.77 8.79
CA ASN A 46 -13.14 -30.96 7.33
C ASN A 46 -12.88 -29.70 6.52
N VAL A 47 -13.04 -28.51 7.10
CA VAL A 47 -12.92 -27.23 6.39
C VAL A 47 -11.78 -26.41 6.95
N VAL A 48 -11.79 -26.14 8.26
CA VAL A 48 -10.77 -25.28 8.88
C VAL A 48 -9.39 -25.94 8.84
N VAL A 49 -9.29 -27.26 9.09
CA VAL A 49 -8.01 -27.99 8.96
C VAL A 49 -7.44 -27.87 7.55
N LYS A 50 -8.25 -28.05 6.51
CA LYS A 50 -7.82 -27.89 5.11
C LYS A 50 -7.43 -26.45 4.78
N ALA A 51 -8.14 -25.47 5.35
CA ALA A 51 -7.79 -24.06 5.20
C ALA A 51 -6.44 -23.73 5.87
N LYS A 52 -6.17 -24.27 7.07
CA LYS A 52 -4.87 -24.17 7.75
C LYS A 52 -3.75 -24.83 6.92
N GLU A 53 -4.00 -25.98 6.30
CA GLU A 53 -3.05 -26.62 5.39
C GLU A 53 -2.78 -25.78 4.14
N ALA A 54 -3.82 -25.22 3.51
CA ALA A 54 -3.68 -24.34 2.36
C ALA A 54 -2.86 -23.08 2.69
N CYS A 55 -3.09 -22.49 3.87
CA CYS A 55 -2.32 -21.36 4.40
C CYS A 55 -0.83 -21.71 4.51
N ARG A 56 -0.52 -22.85 5.14
CA ARG A 56 0.87 -23.34 5.26
C ARG A 56 1.52 -23.59 3.90
N ASN A 57 0.78 -24.20 2.96
CA ASN A 57 1.28 -24.49 1.62
C ASN A 57 1.54 -23.20 0.80
N ALA A 58 0.86 -22.11 1.12
CA ALA A 58 1.11 -20.79 0.55
C ALA A 58 2.34 -20.08 1.17
N GLY A 59 2.97 -20.68 2.19
CA GLY A 59 4.14 -20.12 2.89
C GLY A 59 3.79 -19.16 4.03
N GLU A 60 2.51 -19.01 4.36
CA GLU A 60 2.02 -18.15 5.44
C GLU A 60 2.04 -18.89 6.79
N ASN A 61 2.19 -18.12 7.89
CA ASN A 61 2.12 -18.65 9.24
C ASN A 61 0.65 -18.81 9.67
N ILE A 62 0.30 -20.01 10.16
CA ILE A 62 -1.09 -20.33 10.54
C ILE A 62 -1.56 -19.46 11.71
N GLU A 63 -0.69 -19.22 12.69
CA GLU A 63 -1.05 -18.48 13.91
C GLU A 63 -1.38 -17.00 13.63
N ASP A 64 -0.88 -16.44 12.52
CA ASP A 64 -1.16 -15.05 12.11
C ASP A 64 -2.58 -14.91 11.50
N HIS A 65 -3.23 -16.04 11.20
CA HIS A 65 -4.50 -16.08 10.47
C HIS A 65 -5.61 -16.88 11.15
N PHE A 66 -5.24 -17.87 11.95
CA PHE A 66 -6.15 -18.75 12.69
C PHE A 66 -5.77 -18.86 14.18
N PRO A 67 -5.55 -17.75 14.91
CA PRO A 67 -5.27 -17.81 16.34
C PRO A 67 -6.44 -18.44 17.11
N ASP A 68 -6.12 -19.46 17.92
CA ASP A 68 -7.09 -20.13 18.79
C ASP A 68 -7.44 -19.22 19.98
N VAL A 69 -8.74 -19.00 20.21
CA VAL A 69 -9.26 -18.13 21.29
C VAL A 69 -10.39 -18.82 22.06
N GLY A 70 -10.68 -18.35 23.27
CA GLY A 70 -11.83 -18.81 24.03
C GLY A 70 -13.04 -17.88 23.86
N LYS A 71 -14.22 -18.43 23.58
CA LYS A 71 -15.49 -17.69 23.57
C LYS A 71 -16.32 -18.06 24.78
N VAL A 72 -16.79 -17.07 25.53
CA VAL A 72 -17.71 -17.28 26.66
C VAL A 72 -19.15 -17.32 26.13
N ILE A 73 -19.91 -18.34 26.52
CA ILE A 73 -21.33 -18.49 26.19
C ILE A 73 -22.16 -18.65 27.46
N ILE A 74 -23.41 -18.19 27.42
CA ILE A 74 -24.38 -18.41 28.49
C ILE A 74 -25.13 -19.72 28.19
N VAL A 75 -25.02 -20.68 29.10
CA VAL A 75 -25.77 -21.93 29.11
C VAL A 75 -26.98 -21.82 30.05
N GLY A 76 -27.89 -22.79 29.95
CA GLY A 76 -29.15 -22.80 30.71
C GLY A 76 -28.98 -22.40 32.18
N HIS A 77 -29.88 -21.55 32.66
CA HIS A 77 -29.86 -20.93 34.00
C HIS A 77 -28.78 -19.85 34.23
N GLY A 78 -28.25 -19.26 33.16
CA GLY A 78 -27.35 -18.10 33.29
C GLY A 78 -25.91 -18.45 33.65
N ALA A 79 -25.55 -19.74 33.62
CA ALA A 79 -24.18 -20.16 33.84
C ALA A 79 -23.31 -19.79 32.62
N GLU A 80 -22.10 -19.29 32.87
CA GLU A 80 -21.13 -19.00 31.81
C GLU A 80 -20.22 -20.21 31.58
N GLN A 81 -19.99 -20.55 30.31
CA GLN A 81 -19.07 -21.60 29.91
C GLN A 81 -18.13 -21.08 28.81
N GLN A 82 -16.83 -21.34 28.96
CA GLN A 82 -15.84 -21.04 27.93
C GLN A 82 -15.74 -22.21 26.94
N ILE A 83 -15.86 -21.92 25.64
CA ILE A 83 -15.71 -22.87 24.55
C ILE A 83 -14.57 -22.45 23.62
N ASN A 84 -13.94 -23.42 22.96
CA ASN A 84 -12.90 -23.13 21.97
C ASN A 84 -13.50 -22.44 20.74
N ASP A 85 -12.84 -21.41 20.26
CA ASP A 85 -13.14 -20.67 19.03
C ASP A 85 -11.83 -20.33 18.32
N ILE A 86 -11.92 -19.81 17.11
CA ILE A 86 -10.78 -19.37 16.32
C ILE A 86 -11.14 -17.99 15.80
N LEU A 87 -10.25 -17.03 15.99
CA LEU A 87 -10.38 -15.73 15.38
C LEU A 87 -9.76 -15.80 13.99
N LEU A 88 -10.52 -15.41 12.95
CA LEU A 88 -10.15 -15.61 11.56
C LEU A 88 -9.89 -14.26 10.91
N THR A 89 -8.72 -14.09 10.29
CA THR A 89 -8.51 -12.93 9.40
C THR A 89 -9.36 -13.06 8.13
N ARG A 90 -9.47 -11.97 7.36
CA ARG A 90 -10.13 -12.01 6.05
C ARG A 90 -9.54 -13.08 5.13
N TYR A 91 -8.22 -13.28 5.18
CA TYR A 91 -7.53 -14.32 4.42
C TYR A 91 -7.90 -15.73 4.91
N ALA A 92 -7.99 -15.97 6.21
CA ALA A 92 -8.47 -17.24 6.75
C ALA A 92 -9.92 -17.53 6.35
N CYS A 93 -10.81 -16.54 6.41
CA CYS A 93 -12.19 -16.65 5.94
C CYS A 93 -12.27 -17.00 4.45
N TYR A 94 -11.41 -16.40 3.62
CA TYR A 94 -11.29 -16.74 2.21
C TYR A 94 -10.87 -18.20 1.99
N LEU A 95 -9.83 -18.67 2.69
CA LEU A 95 -9.36 -20.05 2.60
C LEU A 95 -10.42 -21.05 3.11
N ILE A 96 -11.14 -20.73 4.17
CA ILE A 96 -12.28 -21.53 4.66
C ILE A 96 -13.38 -21.63 3.61
N ALA A 97 -13.73 -20.52 2.94
CA ALA A 97 -14.73 -20.54 1.88
C ALA A 97 -14.26 -21.38 0.68
N GLN A 98 -12.98 -21.28 0.28
CA GLN A 98 -12.41 -22.10 -0.79
C GLN A 98 -12.43 -23.60 -0.48
N ASN A 99 -12.16 -23.98 0.78
CA ASN A 99 -12.09 -25.38 1.21
C ASN A 99 -13.44 -25.96 1.68
N GLY A 100 -14.50 -25.16 1.68
CA GLY A 100 -15.84 -25.59 2.03
C GLY A 100 -16.53 -26.41 0.92
N ASP A 101 -17.57 -27.16 1.29
CA ASP A 101 -18.43 -27.90 0.36
C ASP A 101 -19.20 -26.94 -0.57
N SER A 102 -18.74 -26.78 -1.80
CA SER A 102 -19.33 -25.90 -2.81
C SER A 102 -20.76 -26.27 -3.21
N ARG A 103 -21.24 -27.47 -2.86
CA ARG A 103 -22.65 -27.86 -3.04
C ARG A 103 -23.59 -27.10 -2.09
N LYS A 104 -23.06 -26.49 -1.02
CA LYS A 104 -23.82 -25.60 -0.13
C LYS A 104 -23.90 -24.21 -0.77
N PRO A 105 -25.11 -23.68 -1.05
CA PRO A 105 -25.25 -22.35 -1.64
C PRO A 105 -24.58 -21.24 -0.81
N GLN A 106 -24.55 -21.40 0.51
CA GLN A 106 -23.89 -20.49 1.44
C GLN A 106 -22.37 -20.46 1.25
N VAL A 107 -21.74 -21.60 0.98
CA VAL A 107 -20.30 -21.69 0.72
C VAL A 107 -19.98 -21.05 -0.64
N ALA A 108 -20.75 -21.35 -1.67
CA ALA A 108 -20.60 -20.72 -2.99
C ALA A 108 -20.76 -19.18 -2.91
N PHE A 109 -21.70 -18.70 -2.10
CA PHE A 109 -21.84 -17.28 -1.80
C PHE A 109 -20.59 -16.73 -1.08
N ALA A 110 -20.12 -17.40 -0.03
CA ALA A 110 -18.95 -16.98 0.74
C ALA A 110 -17.66 -16.91 -0.11
N GLN A 111 -17.48 -17.86 -1.03
CA GLN A 111 -16.37 -17.86 -1.99
C GLN A 111 -16.37 -16.57 -2.83
N THR A 112 -17.55 -16.18 -3.32
CA THR A 112 -17.72 -14.95 -4.10
C THR A 112 -17.56 -13.70 -3.24
N TYR A 113 -18.17 -13.71 -2.04
CA TYR A 113 -18.10 -12.59 -1.10
C TYR A 113 -16.67 -12.29 -0.69
N PHE A 114 -15.92 -13.25 -0.14
CA PHE A 114 -14.54 -13.01 0.30
C PHE A 114 -13.59 -12.73 -0.87
N ALA A 115 -13.78 -13.34 -2.05
CA ALA A 115 -13.01 -12.97 -3.23
C ALA A 115 -13.23 -11.51 -3.63
N VAL A 116 -14.49 -11.04 -3.64
CA VAL A 116 -14.82 -9.66 -3.97
C VAL A 116 -14.34 -8.68 -2.91
N GLN A 117 -14.49 -9.01 -1.62
CA GLN A 117 -14.06 -8.11 -0.53
C GLN A 117 -12.53 -7.97 -0.47
N THR A 118 -11.78 -9.08 -0.61
CA THR A 118 -10.31 -9.02 -0.72
C THR A 118 -9.90 -8.18 -1.93
N ARG A 119 -10.54 -8.40 -3.08
CA ARG A 119 -10.25 -7.61 -4.28
C ARG A 119 -10.54 -6.12 -4.10
N LYS A 120 -11.62 -5.76 -3.39
CA LYS A 120 -11.93 -4.36 -3.08
C LYS A 120 -10.86 -3.75 -2.17
N ALA A 121 -10.43 -4.46 -1.13
CA ALA A 121 -9.39 -4.00 -0.22
C ALA A 121 -8.06 -3.74 -0.96
N GLU A 122 -7.60 -4.69 -1.78
CA GLU A 122 -6.40 -4.52 -2.63
C GLU A 122 -6.50 -3.29 -3.54
N VAL A 123 -7.67 -3.07 -4.16
CA VAL A 123 -7.89 -1.91 -5.04
C VAL A 123 -7.87 -0.60 -4.25
N ILE A 124 -8.41 -0.59 -3.03
CA ILE A 124 -8.37 0.59 -2.14
C ILE A 124 -6.93 0.88 -1.71
N GLU A 125 -6.19 -0.14 -1.30
CA GLU A 125 -4.78 0.00 -0.91
C GLU A 125 -3.93 0.52 -2.07
N GLN A 126 -4.05 -0.09 -3.26
CA GLN A 126 -3.35 0.39 -4.45
C GLN A 126 -3.74 1.84 -4.77
N ARG A 127 -5.00 2.21 -4.60
CA ARG A 127 -5.46 3.60 -4.82
C ARG A 127 -4.86 4.56 -3.80
N LEU A 128 -4.69 4.15 -2.53
CA LEU A 128 -4.04 4.97 -1.50
C LEU A 128 -2.57 5.22 -1.86
N LEU A 129 -1.85 4.16 -2.25
CA LEU A 129 -0.45 4.25 -2.70
C LEU A 129 -0.31 5.14 -3.95
N ASP A 130 -1.19 4.95 -4.95
CA ASP A 130 -1.23 5.78 -6.16
C ASP A 130 -1.45 7.27 -5.80
N CYS A 131 -2.42 7.56 -4.92
CA CYS A 131 -2.69 8.93 -4.44
C CYS A 131 -1.51 9.54 -3.68
N GLU A 132 -0.85 8.76 -2.81
CA GLU A 132 0.32 9.22 -2.08
C GLU A 132 1.46 9.59 -3.03
N ARG A 133 1.70 8.75 -4.03
CA ARG A 133 2.74 8.99 -5.03
C ARG A 133 2.45 10.23 -5.87
N LEU A 134 1.19 10.44 -6.26
CA LEU A 134 0.76 11.66 -6.96
C LEU A 134 1.03 12.91 -6.12
N LYS A 135 0.65 12.90 -4.83
CA LYS A 135 0.92 14.01 -3.91
C LYS A 135 2.41 14.28 -3.75
N ALA A 136 3.23 13.24 -3.58
CA ALA A 136 4.67 13.37 -3.48
C ALA A 136 5.28 13.99 -4.75
N ARG A 137 4.81 13.56 -5.94
CA ARG A 137 5.30 14.07 -7.21
C ARG A 137 4.91 15.52 -7.47
N GLU A 138 3.69 15.90 -7.09
CA GLU A 138 3.20 17.27 -7.14
C GLU A 138 4.01 18.17 -6.21
N LYS A 139 4.22 17.74 -4.97
CA LYS A 139 5.02 18.47 -3.98
C LYS A 139 6.45 18.70 -4.47
N LEU A 140 7.14 17.66 -4.96
CA LEU A 140 8.46 17.81 -5.58
C LEU A 140 8.46 18.82 -6.73
N SER A 141 7.40 18.84 -7.55
CA SER A 141 7.29 19.81 -8.65
C SER A 141 7.20 21.25 -8.16
N GLN A 142 6.49 21.48 -7.06
CA GLN A 142 6.35 22.80 -6.43
C GLN A 142 7.67 23.24 -5.81
N THR A 143 8.34 22.34 -5.10
CA THR A 143 9.64 22.57 -4.47
C THR A 143 10.73 22.85 -5.49
N GLU A 144 10.81 22.09 -6.59
CA GLU A 144 11.75 22.37 -7.69
C GLU A 144 11.45 23.71 -8.38
N LYS A 145 10.17 24.11 -8.49
CA LYS A 145 9.77 25.41 -9.05
C LYS A 145 10.23 26.55 -8.14
N GLN A 146 10.04 26.42 -6.83
CA GLN A 146 10.52 27.38 -5.84
C GLN A 146 12.05 27.49 -5.87
N LEU A 147 12.75 26.34 -5.88
CA LEU A 147 14.20 26.30 -5.99
C LEU A 147 14.69 27.02 -7.23
N SER A 148 14.11 26.72 -8.39
CA SER A 148 14.45 27.39 -9.64
C SER A 148 14.27 28.90 -9.57
N GLY A 149 13.23 29.39 -8.88
CA GLY A 149 13.01 30.83 -8.68
C GLY A 149 14.09 31.47 -7.81
N ILE A 150 14.38 30.86 -6.66
CA ILE A 150 15.45 31.33 -5.75
C ILE A 150 16.78 31.33 -6.50
N LEU A 151 17.14 30.25 -7.19
CA LEU A 151 18.43 30.16 -7.88
C LEU A 151 18.55 31.20 -9.00
N TYR A 152 17.46 31.53 -9.68
CA TYR A 152 17.43 32.57 -10.70
C TYR A 152 17.80 33.95 -10.11
N GLU A 153 17.23 34.31 -8.97
CA GLU A 153 17.57 35.53 -8.23
C GLU A 153 19.04 35.54 -7.75
N ARG A 154 19.65 34.35 -7.60
CA ARG A 154 21.07 34.17 -7.25
C ARG A 154 22.01 34.07 -8.45
N GLY A 155 21.53 34.40 -9.66
CA GLY A 155 22.34 34.45 -10.89
C GLY A 155 22.46 33.12 -11.64
N ILE A 156 21.58 32.15 -11.38
CA ILE A 156 21.55 30.86 -12.08
C ILE A 156 20.49 30.86 -13.18
N ASP A 157 20.90 30.62 -14.42
CA ASP A 157 19.97 30.47 -15.53
C ASP A 157 19.37 29.05 -15.61
N ASN A 158 18.47 28.84 -16.57
CA ASN A 158 17.83 27.53 -16.78
C ASN A 158 18.84 26.40 -17.07
N LYS A 159 19.98 26.71 -17.71
CA LYS A 159 21.02 25.71 -18.01
C LYS A 159 21.77 25.33 -16.74
N GLY A 160 22.15 26.32 -15.93
CA GLY A 160 22.77 26.10 -14.62
C GLY A 160 21.87 25.29 -13.69
N PHE A 161 20.57 25.60 -13.64
CA PHE A 161 19.61 24.81 -12.85
C PHE A 161 19.52 23.36 -13.31
N ALA A 162 19.52 23.11 -14.63
CA ALA A 162 19.52 21.75 -15.17
C ALA A 162 20.79 20.97 -14.78
N ILE A 163 21.96 21.64 -14.76
CA ILE A 163 23.23 21.04 -14.30
C ILE A 163 23.16 20.71 -12.82
N ILE A 164 22.75 21.66 -11.97
CA ILE A 164 22.63 21.47 -10.52
C ILE A 164 21.70 20.30 -10.22
N ARG A 165 20.53 20.23 -10.85
CA ARG A 165 19.59 19.11 -10.67
C ARG A 165 20.19 17.76 -11.10
N SER A 166 20.94 17.73 -12.19
CA SER A 166 21.63 16.51 -12.66
C SER A 166 22.74 16.07 -11.68
N LYS A 167 23.43 17.02 -11.06
CA LYS A 167 24.42 16.76 -10.00
C LYS A 167 23.76 16.25 -8.73
N GLY A 168 22.60 16.79 -8.36
CA GLY A 168 21.77 16.26 -7.27
C GLY A 168 21.36 14.81 -7.51
N ASP A 169 20.88 14.48 -8.72
CA ASP A 169 20.59 13.10 -9.11
C ASP A 169 21.81 12.19 -8.97
N GLN A 170 22.97 12.64 -9.46
CA GLN A 170 24.21 11.88 -9.33
C GLN A 170 24.60 11.65 -7.87
N ALA A 171 24.45 12.65 -7.00
CA ALA A 171 24.73 12.54 -5.58
C ALA A 171 23.76 11.58 -4.87
N LEU A 172 22.46 11.66 -5.18
CA LEU A 172 21.43 10.85 -4.52
C LEU A 172 21.45 9.38 -4.98
N PHE A 173 21.65 9.12 -6.28
CA PHE A 173 21.54 7.79 -6.88
C PHE A 173 22.88 7.19 -7.32
N ASN A 174 23.99 7.89 -7.13
CA ASN A 174 25.30 7.48 -7.66
C ASN A 174 25.30 7.22 -9.20
N LEU A 175 24.33 7.81 -9.90
CA LEU A 175 24.10 7.66 -11.34
C LEU A 175 23.62 9.00 -11.88
N SER A 176 24.15 9.42 -13.03
CA SER A 176 23.63 10.62 -13.69
C SER A 176 22.17 10.43 -14.09
N THR A 177 21.42 11.54 -14.27
CA THR A 177 20.03 11.49 -14.73
C THR A 177 19.87 10.67 -16.01
N GLN A 178 20.84 10.73 -16.94
CA GLN A 178 20.81 9.97 -18.18
C GLN A 178 21.02 8.46 -17.95
N MET A 179 21.93 8.08 -17.06
CA MET A 179 22.16 6.68 -16.68
C MET A 179 20.94 6.10 -15.96
N LEU A 180 20.32 6.86 -15.05
CA LEU A 180 19.07 6.48 -14.40
C LEU A 180 17.95 6.24 -15.41
N LYS A 181 17.76 7.16 -16.35
CA LYS A 181 16.75 7.00 -17.40
C LYS A 181 16.97 5.73 -18.20
N LYS A 182 18.21 5.39 -18.56
CA LYS A 182 18.53 4.14 -19.25
C LYS A 182 18.22 2.92 -18.40
N ARG A 183 18.64 2.91 -17.13
CA ARG A 183 18.42 1.81 -16.19
C ARG A 183 16.94 1.55 -15.94
N MET A 184 16.16 2.60 -15.79
CA MET A 184 14.72 2.54 -15.50
C MET A 184 13.83 2.49 -16.76
N ASN A 185 14.43 2.39 -17.96
CA ASN A 185 13.73 2.39 -19.25
C ASN A 185 12.79 3.61 -19.44
N VAL A 186 13.24 4.79 -19.00
CA VAL A 186 12.47 6.03 -19.07
C VAL A 186 12.76 6.77 -20.38
N PRO A 187 11.72 7.18 -21.14
CA PRO A 187 11.91 7.98 -22.35
C PRO A 187 12.70 9.27 -22.09
N THR A 188 13.59 9.64 -23.02
CA THR A 188 14.49 10.80 -22.86
C THR A 188 13.73 12.12 -22.66
N ASN A 189 12.57 12.27 -23.31
CA ASN A 189 11.68 13.43 -23.23
C ASN A 189 10.82 13.49 -21.96
N ARG A 190 10.90 12.49 -21.07
CA ARG A 190 10.15 12.47 -19.81
C ARG A 190 11.06 12.75 -18.60
N PRO A 191 10.55 13.41 -17.55
CA PRO A 191 11.26 13.53 -16.27
C PRO A 191 11.48 12.15 -15.63
N ILE A 192 12.65 11.93 -15.02
CA ILE A 192 12.92 10.69 -14.26
C ILE A 192 11.98 10.54 -13.06
N ALA A 193 11.62 11.66 -12.42
CA ALA A 193 10.71 11.69 -11.28
C ALA A 193 9.31 11.13 -11.56
N ASP A 194 8.89 11.05 -12.82
CA ASP A 194 7.60 10.45 -13.21
C ASP A 194 7.60 8.91 -13.07
N PHE A 195 8.78 8.30 -12.90
CA PHE A 195 8.98 6.84 -12.83
C PHE A 195 9.70 6.40 -11.56
N LEU A 196 10.09 7.35 -10.70
CA LEU A 196 10.68 7.04 -9.41
C LEU A 196 9.62 6.46 -8.45
N PRO A 197 10.02 5.53 -7.57
CA PRO A 197 9.23 5.15 -6.41
C PRO A 197 8.95 6.32 -5.47
N THR A 198 7.85 6.25 -4.72
CA THR A 198 7.42 7.31 -3.79
C THR A 198 8.54 7.76 -2.85
N ILE A 199 9.30 6.81 -2.30
CA ILE A 199 10.41 7.11 -1.39
C ILE A 199 11.53 7.92 -2.07
N SER A 200 11.87 7.59 -3.31
CA SER A 200 12.88 8.32 -4.09
C SER A 200 12.40 9.72 -4.47
N ILE A 201 11.09 9.90 -4.74
CA ILE A 201 10.50 11.22 -4.95
C ILE A 201 10.61 12.07 -3.68
N LYS A 202 10.23 11.51 -2.52
CA LYS A 202 10.33 12.20 -1.22
C LYS A 202 11.77 12.52 -0.82
N ALA A 203 12.72 11.63 -1.12
CA ALA A 203 14.14 11.87 -0.88
C ALA A 203 14.66 13.06 -1.70
N LYS A 204 14.31 13.12 -3.00
CA LYS A 204 14.63 14.28 -3.84
C LYS A 204 13.98 15.57 -3.34
N ASP A 205 12.73 15.48 -2.91
CA ASP A 205 11.98 16.62 -2.38
C ASP A 205 12.66 17.20 -1.13
N LEU A 206 13.01 16.33 -0.18
CA LEU A 206 13.74 16.74 1.02
C LEU A 206 15.08 17.40 0.70
N ALA A 207 15.88 16.81 -0.20
CA ALA A 207 17.17 17.40 -0.58
C ALA A 207 17.00 18.77 -1.28
N ALA A 208 15.97 18.92 -2.11
CA ALA A 208 15.64 20.19 -2.75
C ALA A 208 15.17 21.24 -1.74
N GLU A 209 14.33 20.86 -0.76
CA GLU A 209 13.91 21.76 0.31
C GLU A 209 15.08 22.19 1.21
N MET A 210 15.97 21.28 1.58
CA MET A 210 17.19 21.62 2.31
C MET A 210 18.04 22.64 1.53
N THR A 211 18.12 22.48 0.21
CA THR A 211 18.82 23.44 -0.66
C THR A 211 18.11 24.79 -0.70
N ASN A 212 16.78 24.82 -0.78
CA ASN A 212 15.99 26.06 -0.72
C ASN A 212 16.30 26.86 0.54
N VAL A 213 16.29 26.19 1.70
CA VAL A 213 16.56 26.82 2.99
C VAL A 213 18.02 27.29 3.05
N ASN A 214 18.97 26.42 2.74
CA ASN A 214 20.39 26.71 2.93
C ASN A 214 20.90 27.81 1.99
N VAL A 215 20.42 27.86 0.74
CA VAL A 215 20.79 28.93 -0.20
C VAL A 215 20.36 30.30 0.32
N GLN A 216 19.17 30.39 0.90
CA GLN A 216 18.67 31.65 1.47
C GLN A 216 19.38 31.99 2.79
N THR A 217 19.47 31.03 3.72
CA THR A 217 20.05 31.26 5.05
C THR A 217 21.55 31.56 5.01
N LYS A 218 22.30 30.90 4.12
CA LYS A 218 23.75 31.11 3.95
C LYS A 218 24.07 32.18 2.90
N ASP A 219 23.04 32.79 2.33
CA ASP A 219 23.13 33.81 1.31
C ASP A 219 24.05 33.43 0.12
N LEU A 220 23.84 32.23 -0.43
CA LEU A 220 24.68 31.69 -1.50
C LEU A 220 24.39 32.33 -2.86
N TYR A 221 25.44 32.60 -3.64
CA TYR A 221 25.35 33.16 -5.00
C TYR A 221 26.23 32.42 -5.99
N GLY A 222 25.79 32.40 -7.26
CA GLY A 222 26.53 31.78 -8.34
C GLY A 222 26.53 30.25 -8.31
N GLN A 223 26.96 29.63 -9.42
CA GLN A 223 26.72 28.21 -9.65
C GLN A 223 27.51 27.31 -8.70
N SER A 224 28.80 27.55 -8.48
CA SER A 224 29.65 26.62 -7.74
C SER A 224 29.24 26.45 -6.26
N PRO A 225 28.98 27.51 -5.47
CA PRO A 225 28.53 27.35 -4.09
C PRO A 225 27.17 26.64 -3.97
N ILE A 226 26.23 26.98 -4.85
CA ILE A 226 24.88 26.41 -4.84
C ILE A 226 24.89 24.95 -5.31
N GLU A 227 25.68 24.63 -6.34
CA GLU A 227 25.89 23.25 -6.81
C GLU A 227 26.46 22.38 -5.69
N LYS A 228 27.48 22.88 -4.97
CA LYS A 228 28.06 22.19 -3.82
C LYS A 228 27.02 21.94 -2.72
N GLU A 229 26.27 22.97 -2.34
CA GLU A 229 25.21 22.85 -1.33
C GLU A 229 24.17 21.80 -1.73
N HIS A 230 23.76 21.81 -3.01
CA HIS A 230 22.78 20.84 -3.51
C HIS A 230 23.35 19.41 -3.52
N ILE A 231 24.61 19.23 -3.91
CA ILE A 231 25.29 17.92 -3.86
C ILE A 231 25.36 17.43 -2.42
N ASP A 232 25.84 18.26 -1.49
CA ASP A 232 26.01 17.90 -0.07
C ASP A 232 24.68 17.47 0.56
N ASN A 233 23.58 18.19 0.28
CA ASN A 233 22.24 17.83 0.74
C ASN A 233 21.74 16.49 0.16
N ASN A 234 21.96 16.25 -1.13
CA ASN A 234 21.57 14.97 -1.75
C ASN A 234 22.42 13.80 -1.24
N THR A 235 23.72 14.01 -1.00
CA THR A 235 24.59 13.01 -0.38
C THR A 235 24.14 12.69 1.04
N ALA A 236 23.79 13.69 1.85
CA ALA A 236 23.27 13.47 3.20
C ALA A 236 21.96 12.65 3.21
N VAL A 237 21.03 12.95 2.31
CA VAL A 237 19.80 12.16 2.15
C VAL A 237 20.11 10.73 1.68
N ARG A 238 21.06 10.56 0.75
CA ARG A 238 21.51 9.23 0.31
C ARG A 238 22.06 8.41 1.47
N ASP A 239 22.96 8.99 2.27
CA ASP A 239 23.60 8.29 3.38
C ASP A 239 22.55 7.83 4.41
N MET A 240 21.53 8.64 4.67
CA MET A 240 20.40 8.27 5.53
C MET A 240 19.63 7.06 4.98
N LEU A 241 19.38 7.01 3.67
CA LEU A 241 18.72 5.85 3.04
C LEU A 241 19.60 4.60 3.15
N LEU A 242 20.90 4.72 2.89
CA LEU A 242 21.86 3.61 2.95
C LEU A 242 21.96 3.02 4.36
N GLN A 243 21.97 3.87 5.40
CA GLN A 243 21.96 3.43 6.81
C GLN A 243 20.75 2.57 7.16
N ARG A 244 19.64 2.69 6.43
CA ARG A 244 18.43 1.89 6.60
C ARG A 244 18.31 0.74 5.60
N GLY A 245 19.39 0.46 4.85
CA GLY A 245 19.41 -0.60 3.85
C GLY A 245 18.72 -0.25 2.53
N ILE A 246 18.33 1.01 2.33
CA ILE A 246 17.62 1.47 1.14
C ILE A 246 18.65 2.02 0.14
N LYS A 247 18.87 1.29 -0.96
CA LYS A 247 19.75 1.72 -2.05
C LYS A 247 18.93 2.34 -3.18
N PRO A 248 18.84 3.68 -3.27
CA PRO A 248 17.86 4.35 -4.14
C PRO A 248 18.02 4.01 -5.64
N GLU A 249 19.24 3.70 -6.08
CA GLU A 249 19.56 3.30 -7.45
C GLU A 249 19.21 1.85 -7.79
N GLN A 250 18.95 1.02 -6.78
CA GLN A 250 18.57 -0.37 -6.93
C GLN A 250 17.06 -0.58 -6.90
N LEU A 251 16.29 0.45 -6.52
CA LEU A 251 14.83 0.38 -6.51
C LEU A 251 14.29 0.26 -7.94
N SER A 252 13.32 -0.63 -8.13
CA SER A 252 12.61 -0.80 -9.40
C SER A 252 11.85 0.47 -9.77
N PRO A 253 11.73 0.80 -11.06
CA PRO A 253 10.89 1.90 -11.49
C PRO A 253 9.40 1.58 -11.28
N ASP A 254 8.65 2.60 -10.89
CA ASP A 254 7.19 2.54 -10.83
C ASP A 254 6.57 2.94 -12.18
N GLU A 255 5.28 2.61 -12.34
CA GLU A 255 4.50 3.01 -13.51
C GLU A 255 4.56 4.53 -13.75
N ASP A 256 4.53 4.95 -15.01
CA ASP A 256 4.43 6.36 -15.39
C ASP A 256 3.33 7.09 -14.61
N ILE A 257 3.70 8.14 -13.87
CA ILE A 257 2.79 8.94 -13.05
C ILE A 257 1.56 9.45 -13.82
N LYS A 258 1.66 9.70 -15.13
CA LYS A 258 0.50 10.13 -15.94
C LYS A 258 -0.54 9.02 -16.09
N LYS A 259 -0.12 7.75 -16.15
CA LYS A 259 -1.04 6.61 -16.16
C LYS A 259 -1.72 6.46 -14.80
N VAL A 260 -0.95 6.60 -13.72
CA VAL A 260 -1.46 6.62 -12.34
C VAL A 260 -2.52 7.72 -12.16
N GLN A 261 -2.23 8.95 -12.58
CA GLN A 261 -3.18 10.07 -12.52
C GLN A 261 -4.49 9.76 -13.27
N ARG A 262 -4.40 9.19 -14.47
CA ARG A 262 -5.59 8.80 -15.25
C ARG A 262 -6.42 7.73 -14.54
N ARG A 263 -5.77 6.74 -13.92
CA ARG A 263 -6.43 5.68 -13.14
C ARG A 263 -7.19 6.28 -11.95
N VAL A 264 -6.52 7.12 -11.14
CA VAL A 264 -7.14 7.79 -9.99
C VAL A 264 -8.31 8.68 -10.41
N ASN A 265 -8.17 9.46 -11.49
CA ASN A 265 -9.24 10.33 -11.99
C ASN A 265 -10.47 9.52 -12.44
N LYS A 266 -10.25 8.43 -13.18
CA LYS A 266 -11.34 7.54 -13.63
C LYS A 266 -12.09 6.92 -12.46
N ASP A 267 -11.39 6.56 -11.38
CA ASP A 267 -12.02 5.99 -10.19
C ASP A 267 -12.79 7.04 -9.38
N ASN A 268 -12.31 8.30 -9.34
CA ASN A 268 -13.07 9.42 -8.77
C ASN A 268 -14.38 9.65 -9.53
N GLU A 269 -14.36 9.64 -10.87
CA GLU A 269 -15.56 9.80 -11.69
C GLU A 269 -16.58 8.67 -11.48
N LYS A 270 -16.14 7.42 -11.36
CA LYS A 270 -17.02 6.29 -11.03
C LYS A 270 -17.65 6.43 -9.65
N THR A 271 -16.88 6.90 -8.67
CA THR A 271 -17.36 7.12 -7.30
C THR A 271 -18.43 8.21 -7.26
N LEU A 272 -18.30 9.26 -8.07
CA LEU A 272 -19.27 10.34 -8.20
C LEU A 272 -20.55 9.93 -8.94
N LYS A 273 -20.46 8.98 -9.89
CA LYS A 273 -21.62 8.46 -10.64
C LYS A 273 -22.44 7.41 -9.88
N ASN A 274 -21.86 6.81 -8.83
CA ASN A 274 -22.51 5.81 -7.98
C ASN A 274 -23.03 6.38 -6.66
N LYS A 275 -23.06 7.72 -6.52
CA LYS A 275 -23.76 8.45 -5.47
C LYS A 275 -25.08 8.97 -6.01
#